data_AF-A0A2E2VXW6-F1
#
_entry.id   AF-A0A2E2VXW6-F1
#
_cell.length_a   1.000
_cell.length_b   1.000
_cell.length_c   1.000
_cell.angle_alpha   90.00
_cell.angle_beta   90.00
_cell.angle_gamma   90.00
#
_symmetry.space_group_name_H-M   'P 1'
#
loop_
_entity.id
_entity.type
_entity.pdbx_description
1 polymer ?
#
loop_
_entity_poly.entity_id
_entity_poly.type
_entity_poly.pdbx_seq_one_letter_code
_entity_poly.pdbx_strand_id
1 'polypeptide(L)'
;MAKRKASGPCKGKSLNKPFRTPGGKKKSAVCVSDGAKIKIVRFGDPNMKIKKNIPARRKSFRARHNCSNPGPKTKARYWSCKAW
;
A
#
# COMPACT_ATOMS: atom_id res chain seq x y z
N MET A 1 -20.67 -4.35 16.70
CA MET A 1 -19.63 -3.64 15.89
C MET A 1 -20.17 -3.46 14.47
N ALA A 2 -20.54 -2.23 14.08
CA ALA A 2 -21.04 -1.99 12.72
C ALA A 2 -19.95 -2.31 11.69
N LYS A 3 -20.17 -3.34 10.87
CA LYS A 3 -19.31 -3.66 9.72
C LYS A 3 -19.36 -2.47 8.77
N ARG A 4 -18.34 -1.61 8.83
CA ARG A 4 -18.16 -0.49 7.90
C ARG A 4 -18.18 -1.02 6.49
N LYS A 5 -19.25 -0.74 5.75
CA LYS A 5 -19.40 -1.20 4.38
C LYS A 5 -18.44 -0.39 3.50
N ALA A 6 -17.47 -1.07 2.91
CA ALA A 6 -16.64 -0.50 1.88
C ALA A 6 -17.48 -0.27 0.60
N SER A 7 -17.44 0.94 0.06
CA SER A 7 -18.07 1.29 -1.22
C SER A 7 -17.03 1.40 -2.35
N GLY A 8 -17.49 1.31 -3.60
CA GLY A 8 -16.65 1.44 -4.79
C GLY A 8 -15.53 0.37 -4.88
N PRO A 9 -14.28 0.73 -5.24
CA PRO A 9 -13.20 -0.21 -5.50
C PRO A 9 -12.73 -1.02 -4.27
N CYS A 10 -13.25 -0.68 -3.07
CA CYS A 10 -13.03 -1.42 -1.84
C CYS A 10 -14.16 -2.40 -1.49
N LYS A 11 -15.26 -2.41 -2.25
CA LYS A 11 -16.39 -3.33 -2.03
C LYS A 11 -15.89 -4.79 -2.14
N GLY A 12 -16.15 -5.58 -1.09
CA GLY A 12 -15.72 -6.99 -1.03
C GLY A 12 -14.21 -7.21 -0.81
N LYS A 13 -13.41 -6.17 -0.57
CA LYS A 13 -11.98 -6.30 -0.25
C LYS A 13 -11.75 -6.25 1.26
N SER A 14 -10.81 -7.05 1.75
CA SER A 14 -10.37 -7.01 3.15
C SER A 14 -9.56 -5.75 3.43
N LEU A 15 -9.82 -5.11 4.57
CA LEU A 15 -9.05 -3.94 5.01
C LEU A 15 -7.60 -4.32 5.33
N ASN A 16 -6.69 -3.37 5.11
CA ASN A 16 -5.25 -3.48 5.35
C ASN A 16 -4.55 -4.63 4.60
N LYS A 17 -5.22 -5.24 3.62
CA LYS A 17 -4.69 -6.31 2.77
C LYS A 17 -4.49 -5.77 1.35
N PRO A 18 -3.24 -5.55 0.90
CA PRO A 18 -2.98 -5.11 -0.46
C PRO A 18 -3.43 -6.13 -1.51
N PHE A 19 -3.95 -5.64 -2.62
CA PHE A 19 -4.32 -6.41 -3.80
C PHE A 19 -3.71 -5.80 -5.05
N ARG A 20 -3.53 -6.59 -6.10
CA ARG A 20 -2.96 -6.13 -7.38
C ARG A 20 -4.00 -5.33 -8.17
N THR A 21 -3.50 -4.40 -8.98
CA THR A 21 -4.31 -3.61 -9.91
C THR A 21 -3.74 -3.74 -11.33
N PRO A 22 -4.03 -4.85 -12.04
CA PRO A 22 -3.60 -5.06 -13.43
C PRO A 22 -4.12 -3.95 -14.34
N GLY A 23 -3.30 -3.48 -15.29
CA GLY A 23 -3.64 -2.38 -16.20
C GLY A 23 -3.81 -1.00 -15.54
N GLY A 24 -3.62 -0.89 -14.22
CA GLY A 24 -3.75 0.36 -13.50
C GLY A 24 -2.46 1.19 -13.48
N LYS A 25 -2.61 2.51 -13.25
CA LYS A 25 -1.48 3.46 -13.08
C LYS A 25 -0.52 3.10 -11.92
N LYS A 26 -0.93 2.23 -11.00
CA LYS A 26 -0.15 1.75 -9.85
C LYS A 26 -0.24 0.24 -9.76
N LYS A 27 0.78 -0.38 -9.18
CA LYS A 27 0.92 -1.85 -9.14
C LYS A 27 -0.08 -2.53 -8.21
N SER A 28 -0.34 -1.88 -7.07
CA SER A 28 -1.16 -2.42 -6.00
C SER A 28 -2.07 -1.34 -5.42
N ALA A 29 -3.16 -1.77 -4.81
CA ALA A 29 -4.02 -0.94 -3.99
C ALA A 29 -4.32 -1.62 -2.67
N VAL A 30 -4.72 -0.85 -1.67
CA VAL A 30 -5.13 -1.35 -0.36
C VAL A 30 -6.22 -0.46 0.21
N CYS A 31 -7.23 -1.09 0.80
CA CYS A 31 -8.31 -0.39 1.46
C CYS A 31 -7.97 -0.25 2.94
N VAL A 32 -7.97 0.98 3.44
CA VAL A 32 -7.61 1.30 4.83
C VAL A 32 -8.72 2.07 5.49
N SER A 33 -8.84 1.91 6.79
CA SER A 33 -9.74 2.72 7.61
C SER A 33 -9.05 4.05 7.93
N ASP A 34 -9.77 5.15 7.74
CA ASP A 34 -9.34 6.51 8.03
C ASP A 34 -10.42 7.22 8.87
N GLY A 35 -10.26 7.21 10.19
CA GLY A 35 -11.32 7.68 11.09
C GLY A 35 -12.61 6.94 10.79
N ALA A 36 -13.68 7.64 10.40
CA ALA A 36 -15.01 7.13 10.01
C ALA A 36 -15.09 6.46 8.62
N LYS A 37 -14.12 6.72 7.73
CA LYS A 37 -14.22 6.42 6.29
C LYS A 37 -13.28 5.29 5.87
N ILE A 38 -13.58 4.67 4.73
CA ILE A 38 -12.68 3.71 4.07
C ILE A 38 -12.04 4.41 2.89
N LYS A 39 -10.71 4.38 2.82
CA LYS A 39 -9.91 5.00 1.77
C LYS A 39 -9.16 3.94 0.98
N ILE A 40 -9.15 4.07 -0.34
CA ILE A 40 -8.26 3.30 -1.20
C ILE A 40 -6.92 4.03 -1.33
N VAL A 41 -5.83 3.33 -1.04
CA VAL A 41 -4.46 3.81 -1.24
C VAL A 41 -3.84 3.00 -2.37
N ARG A 42 -3.40 3.68 -3.43
CA ARG A 42 -2.71 3.06 -4.57
C ARG A 42 -1.20 3.29 -4.44
N PHE A 43 -0.40 2.25 -4.65
CA PHE A 43 1.04 2.30 -4.42
C PHE A 43 1.80 1.32 -5.32
N GLY A 44 3.12 1.52 -5.38
CA GLY A 44 4.02 0.75 -6.22
C GLY A 44 3.95 1.16 -7.70
N ASP A 45 5.06 0.91 -8.38
CA ASP A 45 5.22 1.17 -9.82
C ASP A 45 4.87 -0.10 -10.61
N PRO A 46 3.95 -0.04 -11.60
CA PRO A 46 3.58 -1.21 -12.42
C PRO A 46 4.77 -1.86 -13.14
N ASN A 47 5.74 -1.04 -13.56
CA ASN A 47 6.88 -1.44 -14.38
C ASN A 47 8.07 -1.91 -13.53
N MET A 48 8.06 -1.70 -12.20
CA MET A 48 9.15 -2.14 -11.33
C MET A 48 8.86 -3.42 -10.57
N LYS A 49 9.87 -4.29 -10.44
CA LYS A 49 9.87 -5.48 -9.56
C LYS A 49 10.58 -5.16 -8.25
N ILE A 50 9.96 -5.54 -7.13
CA ILE A 50 10.57 -5.42 -5.81
C ILE A 50 11.63 -6.51 -5.67
N LYS A 51 12.89 -6.09 -5.50
CA LYS A 51 14.04 -6.97 -5.29
C LYS A 51 14.42 -7.04 -3.80
N LYS A 52 13.42 -7.29 -2.94
CA LYS A 52 13.59 -7.30 -1.47
C LYS A 52 14.55 -8.38 -0.97
N ASN A 53 14.76 -9.42 -1.77
CA ASN A 53 15.71 -10.50 -1.53
C ASN A 53 17.18 -10.04 -1.67
N ILE A 54 17.44 -8.86 -2.26
CA ILE A 54 18.78 -8.29 -2.35
C ILE A 54 18.93 -7.25 -1.22
N PRO A 55 19.69 -7.53 -0.14
CA PRO A 55 19.73 -6.69 1.05
C PRO A 55 20.16 -5.25 0.77
N ALA A 56 21.15 -5.06 -0.12
CA ALA A 56 21.61 -3.72 -0.51
C ALA A 56 20.50 -2.89 -1.16
N ARG A 57 19.73 -3.47 -2.10
CA ARG A 57 18.61 -2.78 -2.78
C ARG A 57 17.50 -2.42 -1.78
N ARG A 58 17.20 -3.34 -0.85
CA ARG A 58 16.25 -3.09 0.23
C ARG A 58 16.72 -1.96 1.14
N LYS A 59 17.97 -1.97 1.60
CA LYS A 59 18.58 -0.92 2.43
C LYS A 59 18.50 0.44 1.74
N SER A 60 18.94 0.54 0.48
CA SER A 60 18.91 1.78 -0.29
C SER A 60 17.49 2.31 -0.53
N PHE A 61 16.51 1.45 -0.82
CA PHE A 61 15.12 1.88 -0.95
C PHE A 61 14.61 2.45 0.39
N ARG A 62 14.83 1.72 1.48
CA ARG A 62 14.34 2.09 2.81
C ARG A 62 14.95 3.39 3.32
N ALA A 63 16.22 3.64 3.03
CA ALA A 63 16.90 4.90 3.36
C ALA A 63 16.30 6.08 2.58
N ARG A 64 16.22 6.00 1.25
CA ARG A 64 15.70 7.09 0.39
C ARG A 64 14.24 7.44 0.65
N HIS A 65 13.45 6.49 1.14
CA HIS A 65 12.04 6.68 1.45
C HIS A 65 11.74 6.85 2.94
N ASN A 66 12.75 7.01 3.80
CA ASN A 66 12.58 7.17 5.24
C ASN A 66 11.62 6.12 5.83
N CYS A 67 11.86 4.85 5.54
CA CYS A 67 10.97 3.76 5.95
C CYS A 67 11.03 3.45 7.46
N SER A 68 11.90 4.10 8.22
CA SER A 68 11.88 4.11 9.69
C SER A 68 10.68 4.89 10.23
N ASN A 69 10.30 6.00 9.58
CA ASN A 69 9.07 6.75 9.88
C ASN A 69 8.20 6.97 8.63
N PRO A 70 7.56 5.90 8.12
CA PRO A 70 6.86 5.96 6.85
C PRO A 70 5.50 6.69 6.93
N GLY A 71 5.06 7.10 8.12
CA GLY A 71 3.78 7.77 8.36
C GLY A 71 2.59 6.79 8.45
N PRO A 72 1.34 7.30 8.45
CA PRO A 72 0.16 6.49 8.69
C PRO A 72 -0.20 5.57 7.52
N LYS A 73 -1.01 4.53 7.80
CA LYS A 73 -1.55 3.57 6.81
C LYS A 73 -2.33 4.22 5.67
N THR A 74 -2.76 5.48 5.81
CA THR A 74 -3.44 6.23 4.78
C THR A 74 -2.52 6.81 3.70
N LYS A 75 -1.20 6.65 3.85
CA LYS A 75 -0.19 7.12 2.89
C LYS A 75 0.42 5.96 2.10
N ALA A 76 0.68 6.20 0.81
CA ALA A 76 1.30 5.21 -0.07
C ALA A 76 2.71 4.79 0.40
N ARG A 77 3.46 5.71 1.02
CA ARG A 77 4.81 5.45 1.57
C ARG A 77 4.82 4.29 2.58
N TYR A 78 3.86 4.25 3.50
CA TYR A 78 3.69 3.16 4.44
C TYR A 78 3.62 1.79 3.73
N TRP A 79 2.79 1.70 2.71
CA TRP A 79 2.59 0.45 1.97
C TRP A 79 3.77 0.09 1.07
N SER A 80 4.40 1.08 0.44
CA SER A 80 5.64 0.86 -0.31
C SER A 80 6.76 0.35 0.59
N CYS A 81 6.95 0.95 1.77
CA CYS A 81 7.92 0.52 2.78
C CYS A 81 7.60 -0.84 3.41
N LYS A 82 6.31 -1.24 3.44
CA LYS A 82 5.90 -2.58 3.88
C LYS A 82 6.15 -3.64 2.80
N ALA A 83 6.08 -3.24 1.53
CA ALA A 83 6.34 -4.14 0.40
C ALA A 83 7.85 -4.35 0.16
N TRP A 84 8.70 -3.38 0.52
CA TRP A 84 10.18 -3.39 0.43
C TRP A 84 10.88 -3.72 1.76
#